data_AF-A0A212CH14-F1
#
_entry.id   AF-A0A212CH14-F1
#
_cell.length_a   1.000
_cell.length_b   1.000
_cell.length_c   1.000
_cell.angle_alpha   90.00
_cell.angle_beta   90.00
_cell.angle_gamma   90.00
#
_symmetry.space_group_name_H-M   'P 1'
#
loop_
_entity.id
_entity.type
_entity.pdbx_description
1 polymer ?
#
loop_
_entity_poly.entity_id
_entity_poly.type
_entity_poly.pdbx_seq_one_letter_code
_entity_poly.pdbx_strand_id
1 'polypeptide(L)'
;MISFLLGASRQSTQIRRWSSAQAREFGNLHNTVALLVLHSDVSSQRNVAPGVFKQRPPISIAPSSPLLPLHEEVEALLFLSEGKPYLLEVMFALRELTGSLLALIEMVVYCCFCNEHFSFTMLHFIKNQLETAPPHELKNTFQLLHEILVIEDPIQVERVKFVFETENGLLALMHHSNHVDSSRCYQCVKFLVTLAQKCPAAKEYFKENSHHWSWAVQWLQKKMSEHYWTPQSNVSNETSTGKTFQRTISAQDTLAYATALLNEKEQSGSSNGSESSPANENGERHLQQGSESPMMIGELRSDLDDVDP
;
A
#
# COMPACT_ATOMS: atom_id res chain seq x y z
N MET A 1 -29.60 -8.22 -14.78
CA MET A 1 -28.74 -7.26 -14.03
C MET A 1 -27.47 -6.90 -14.80
N ILE A 2 -26.68 -7.89 -15.23
CA ILE A 2 -25.38 -7.66 -15.91
C ILE A 2 -25.54 -6.92 -17.25
N SER A 3 -26.52 -7.27 -18.06
CA SER A 3 -26.83 -6.57 -19.33
C SER A 3 -27.23 -5.10 -19.12
N PHE A 4 -27.73 -4.75 -17.93
CA PHE A 4 -28.07 -3.37 -17.57
C PHE A 4 -26.82 -2.55 -17.19
N LEU A 5 -25.88 -3.15 -16.45
CA LEU A 5 -24.60 -2.51 -16.12
C LEU A 5 -23.74 -2.28 -17.37
N LEU A 6 -23.55 -3.35 -18.16
CA LEU A 6 -22.66 -3.34 -19.32
C LEU A 6 -23.27 -2.67 -20.57
N GLY A 7 -24.60 -2.49 -20.58
CA GLY A 7 -25.32 -2.01 -21.76
C GLY A 7 -25.34 -2.99 -22.93
N ALA A 8 -26.07 -2.65 -23.99
CA ALA A 8 -26.24 -3.49 -25.19
C ALA A 8 -24.97 -3.61 -26.05
N SER A 9 -23.96 -2.76 -25.82
CA SER A 9 -22.68 -2.77 -26.53
C SER A 9 -21.54 -3.07 -25.56
N ARG A 10 -21.09 -4.32 -25.54
CA ARG A 10 -19.91 -4.79 -24.80
C ARG A 10 -18.57 -4.19 -25.31
N GLN A 11 -18.61 -3.21 -26.22
CA GLN A 11 -17.45 -2.79 -27.04
C GLN A 11 -17.05 -1.32 -26.89
N SER A 12 -17.73 -0.51 -26.06
CA SER A 12 -17.41 0.92 -26.02
C SER A 12 -16.17 1.21 -25.18
N THR A 13 -15.06 1.48 -25.86
CA THR A 13 -13.80 2.06 -25.32
C THR A 13 -13.91 3.55 -25.00
N GLN A 14 -15.11 4.15 -25.10
CA GLN A 14 -15.30 5.53 -24.68
C GLN A 14 -15.25 5.62 -23.15
N ILE A 15 -14.55 6.65 -22.66
CA ILE A 15 -14.52 7.05 -21.26
C ILE A 15 -15.95 7.47 -20.86
N ARG A 16 -16.77 6.48 -20.54
CA ARG A 16 -18.14 6.66 -20.05
C ARG A 16 -18.02 7.12 -18.61
N ARG A 17 -18.53 8.32 -18.31
CA ARG A 17 -18.79 8.75 -16.92
C ARG A 17 -20.26 8.55 -16.59
N TRP A 18 -20.56 8.02 -15.42
CA TRP A 18 -21.93 7.89 -14.95
C TRP A 18 -22.50 9.24 -14.49
N SER A 19 -23.76 9.50 -14.82
CA SER A 19 -24.50 10.57 -14.16
C SER A 19 -24.71 10.24 -12.67
N SER A 20 -25.01 11.23 -11.83
CA SER A 20 -25.26 10.98 -10.40
C SER A 20 -26.40 9.99 -10.16
N ALA A 21 -27.43 9.98 -11.01
CA ALA A 21 -28.52 9.02 -10.94
C ALA A 21 -28.06 7.60 -11.30
N GLN A 22 -27.28 7.46 -12.38
CA GLN A 22 -26.68 6.19 -12.79
C GLN A 22 -25.74 5.64 -11.72
N ALA A 23 -24.86 6.48 -11.16
CA ALA A 23 -23.92 6.08 -10.11
C ALA A 23 -24.65 5.49 -8.89
N ARG A 24 -25.76 6.09 -8.46
CA ARG A 24 -26.55 5.56 -7.35
C ARG A 24 -27.15 4.19 -7.67
N GLU A 25 -27.75 4.03 -8.84
CA GLU A 25 -28.38 2.76 -9.23
C GLU A 25 -27.35 1.66 -9.45
N PHE A 26 -26.26 1.95 -10.17
CA PHE A 26 -25.18 1.01 -10.40
C PHE A 26 -24.46 0.63 -9.10
N GLY A 27 -24.29 1.58 -8.17
CA GLY A 27 -23.76 1.30 -6.84
C GLY A 27 -24.57 0.22 -6.11
N ASN A 28 -25.90 0.30 -6.14
CA ASN A 28 -26.76 -0.73 -5.54
C ASN A 28 -26.60 -2.10 -6.23
N LEU A 29 -26.44 -2.13 -7.55
CA LEU A 29 -26.25 -3.38 -8.29
C LEU A 29 -24.88 -4.01 -8.00
N HIS A 30 -23.80 -3.24 -8.00
CA HIS A 30 -22.47 -3.73 -7.61
C HIS A 30 -22.49 -4.27 -6.18
N ASN A 31 -23.13 -3.57 -5.26
CA ASN A 31 -23.28 -4.03 -3.88
C ASN A 31 -24.09 -5.32 -3.78
N THR A 32 -25.16 -5.46 -4.58
CA THR A 32 -25.96 -6.69 -4.63
C THR A 32 -25.14 -7.88 -5.13
N VAL A 33 -24.39 -7.72 -6.22
CA VAL A 33 -23.48 -8.79 -6.71
C VAL A 33 -22.44 -9.14 -5.65
N ALA A 34 -21.83 -8.13 -5.03
CA ALA A 34 -20.84 -8.34 -3.98
C ALA A 34 -21.40 -9.17 -2.83
N LEU A 35 -22.57 -8.81 -2.30
CA LEU A 35 -23.19 -9.56 -1.21
C LEU A 35 -23.57 -10.99 -1.60
N LEU A 36 -24.07 -11.21 -2.83
CA LEU A 36 -24.35 -12.57 -3.32
C LEU A 36 -23.09 -13.44 -3.31
N VAL A 37 -21.97 -12.90 -3.77
CA VAL A 37 -20.68 -13.60 -3.82
C VAL A 37 -20.14 -13.86 -2.42
N LEU A 38 -20.21 -12.86 -1.52
CA LEU A 38 -19.73 -12.98 -0.14
C LEU A 38 -20.54 -14.00 0.68
N HIS A 39 -21.79 -14.28 0.29
CA HIS A 39 -22.62 -15.35 0.84
C HIS A 39 -22.51 -16.69 0.10
N SER A 40 -21.65 -16.79 -0.93
CA SER A 40 -21.46 -18.00 -1.73
C SER A 40 -20.14 -18.70 -1.41
N ASP A 41 -20.11 -20.03 -1.58
CA ASP A 41 -18.89 -20.82 -1.53
C ASP A 41 -18.16 -20.73 -2.88
N VAL A 42 -17.01 -20.05 -2.87
CA VAL A 42 -16.12 -19.90 -4.03
C VAL A 42 -14.92 -20.86 -3.98
N SER A 43 -14.92 -21.84 -3.08
CA SER A 43 -13.77 -22.75 -2.90
C SER A 43 -13.44 -23.57 -4.15
N SER A 44 -14.43 -23.87 -4.99
CA SER A 44 -14.25 -24.53 -6.29
C SER A 44 -13.44 -23.72 -7.30
N GLN A 45 -13.33 -22.41 -7.10
CA GLN A 45 -12.60 -21.48 -7.97
C GLN A 45 -11.12 -21.36 -7.59
N ARG A 46 -10.70 -21.97 -6.48
CA ARG A 46 -9.31 -21.96 -6.03
C ARG A 46 -8.49 -22.87 -6.94
N ASN A 47 -7.38 -22.35 -7.46
CA ASN A 47 -6.46 -23.09 -8.31
C ASN A 47 -5.09 -23.32 -7.63
N VAL A 48 -4.95 -22.88 -6.38
CA VAL A 48 -3.79 -23.16 -5.51
C VAL A 48 -4.29 -23.79 -4.21
N ALA A 49 -3.57 -24.80 -3.71
CA ALA A 49 -3.95 -25.48 -2.47
C ALA A 49 -3.70 -24.57 -1.24
N PRO A 50 -4.69 -24.31 -0.37
CA PRO A 50 -4.56 -23.31 0.71
C PRO A 50 -3.58 -23.71 1.83
N GLY A 51 -3.27 -24.99 1.99
CA GLY A 51 -2.40 -25.46 3.07
C GLY A 51 -2.91 -25.05 4.45
N VAL A 52 -2.08 -24.31 5.20
CA VAL A 52 -2.41 -23.81 6.55
C VAL A 52 -3.23 -22.51 6.54
N PHE A 53 -3.33 -21.86 5.38
CA PHE A 53 -3.99 -20.56 5.27
C PHE A 53 -5.50 -20.70 5.29
N LYS A 54 -6.15 -19.72 5.92
CA LYS A 54 -7.61 -19.64 6.00
C LYS A 54 -8.07 -18.33 5.40
N GLN A 55 -9.16 -18.41 4.65
CA GLN A 55 -9.80 -17.22 4.10
C GLN A 55 -10.31 -16.33 5.23
N ARG A 56 -9.97 -15.05 5.17
CA ARG A 56 -10.46 -14.05 6.13
C ARG A 56 -11.98 -13.89 5.95
N PRO A 57 -12.79 -13.95 7.02
CA PRO A 57 -14.21 -13.71 6.91
C PRO A 57 -14.46 -12.23 6.53
N PRO A 58 -15.40 -11.95 5.62
CA PRO A 58 -15.76 -10.58 5.27
C PRO A 58 -16.44 -9.86 6.45
N ILE A 59 -16.15 -8.57 6.61
CA ILE A 59 -16.70 -7.68 7.65
C ILE A 59 -18.12 -7.24 7.28
N SER A 60 -18.43 -7.10 5.99
CA SER A 60 -19.73 -6.61 5.52
C SER A 60 -20.90 -7.58 5.71
N ILE A 61 -20.63 -8.83 6.09
CA ILE A 61 -21.65 -9.85 6.32
C ILE A 61 -21.64 -10.31 7.78
N ALA A 62 -22.82 -10.60 8.33
CA ALA A 62 -22.93 -11.15 9.67
C ALA A 62 -22.33 -12.57 9.72
N PRO A 63 -21.52 -12.92 10.73
CA PRO A 63 -21.06 -14.28 10.92
C PRO A 63 -22.24 -15.14 11.37
N SER A 64 -22.76 -16.07 10.56
CA SER A 64 -23.54 -17.23 11.07
C SER A 64 -24.29 -18.12 10.05
N SER A 65 -24.42 -17.78 8.77
CA SER A 65 -25.14 -18.68 7.83
C SER A 65 -24.19 -19.61 7.06
N PRO A 66 -24.60 -20.86 6.76
CA PRO A 66 -23.87 -21.70 5.81
C PRO A 66 -23.77 -20.98 4.46
N LEU A 67 -22.62 -21.09 3.79
CA LEU A 67 -22.42 -20.52 2.47
C LEU A 67 -23.35 -21.21 1.46
N LEU A 68 -23.87 -20.42 0.53
CA LEU A 68 -24.70 -20.89 -0.58
C LEU A 68 -23.83 -21.44 -1.71
N PRO A 69 -24.33 -22.36 -2.55
CA PRO A 69 -23.63 -22.70 -3.79
C PRO A 69 -23.45 -21.46 -4.68
N LEU A 70 -22.28 -21.32 -5.30
CA LEU A 70 -22.05 -20.27 -6.30
C LEU A 70 -22.96 -20.50 -7.52
N HIS A 71 -23.72 -19.48 -7.89
CA HIS A 71 -24.60 -19.53 -9.04
C HIS A 71 -23.81 -19.44 -10.36
N GLU A 72 -24.14 -20.26 -11.37
CA GLU A 72 -23.41 -20.35 -12.66
C GLU A 72 -23.26 -18.99 -13.37
N GLU A 73 -24.31 -18.16 -13.36
CA GLU A 73 -24.21 -16.80 -13.95
C GLU A 73 -23.19 -15.90 -13.23
N VAL A 74 -23.05 -16.04 -11.91
CA VAL A 74 -22.07 -15.28 -11.12
C VAL A 74 -20.66 -15.84 -11.34
N GLU A 75 -20.55 -17.16 -11.47
CA GLU A 75 -19.31 -17.81 -11.85
C GLU A 75 -18.81 -17.33 -13.21
N ALA A 76 -19.68 -17.35 -14.22
CA ALA A 76 -19.37 -16.86 -15.57
C ALA A 76 -18.99 -15.37 -15.59
N LEU A 77 -19.62 -14.57 -14.74
CA LEU A 77 -19.36 -13.14 -14.61
C LEU A 77 -17.98 -12.82 -14.00
N LEU A 78 -17.50 -13.63 -13.06
CA LEU A 78 -16.31 -13.32 -12.27
C LEU A 78 -15.08 -14.12 -12.71
N PHE A 79 -15.24 -15.40 -13.02
CA PHE A 79 -14.13 -16.33 -13.18
C PHE A 79 -13.87 -16.76 -14.63
N LEU A 80 -14.85 -16.59 -15.52
CA LEU A 80 -14.70 -16.92 -16.93
C LEU A 80 -14.26 -15.71 -17.77
N SER A 81 -13.63 -15.97 -18.91
CA SER A 81 -13.09 -14.93 -19.80
C SER A 81 -14.15 -13.95 -20.30
N GLU A 82 -15.41 -14.38 -20.41
CA GLU A 82 -16.54 -13.55 -20.82
C GLU A 82 -16.93 -12.49 -19.80
N GLY A 83 -16.55 -12.68 -18.53
CA GLY A 83 -16.80 -11.80 -17.40
C GLY A 83 -15.88 -10.58 -17.31
N LYS A 84 -14.78 -10.54 -18.08
CA LYS A 84 -13.80 -9.43 -18.08
C LYS A 84 -14.42 -8.02 -18.18
N PRO A 85 -15.46 -7.77 -19.00
CA PRO A 85 -16.11 -6.45 -19.04
C PRO A 85 -16.72 -6.03 -17.70
N TYR A 86 -17.23 -6.96 -16.90
CA TYR A 86 -17.74 -6.64 -15.57
C TYR A 86 -16.63 -6.32 -14.57
N LEU A 87 -15.50 -7.03 -14.63
CA LEU A 87 -14.34 -6.70 -13.81
C LEU A 87 -13.79 -5.31 -14.13
N LEU A 88 -13.85 -4.87 -15.39
CA LEU A 88 -13.59 -3.48 -15.77
C LEU A 88 -14.63 -2.52 -15.17
N GLU A 89 -15.91 -2.87 -15.17
CA GLU A 89 -16.96 -2.07 -14.53
C GLU A 89 -16.75 -1.94 -13.01
N VAL A 90 -16.22 -2.98 -12.34
CA VAL A 90 -15.80 -2.90 -10.94
C VAL A 90 -14.71 -1.82 -10.75
N MET A 91 -13.75 -1.72 -11.68
CA MET A 91 -12.74 -0.66 -11.62
C MET A 91 -13.34 0.74 -11.81
N PHE A 92 -14.32 0.90 -12.71
CA PHE A 92 -15.04 2.16 -12.85
C PHE A 92 -15.88 2.48 -11.61
N ALA A 93 -16.51 1.48 -11.00
CA ALA A 93 -17.25 1.64 -9.75
C ALA A 93 -16.35 2.16 -8.62
N LEU A 94 -15.14 1.61 -8.46
CA LEU A 94 -14.17 2.08 -7.47
C LEU A 94 -13.78 3.55 -7.68
N ARG A 95 -13.80 4.03 -8.93
CA ARG A 95 -13.40 5.38 -9.29
C ARG A 95 -14.53 6.40 -9.15
N GLU A 96 -15.75 6.03 -9.56
CA GLU A 96 -16.85 6.96 -9.77
C GLU A 96 -17.91 6.96 -8.67
N LEU A 97 -18.01 5.87 -7.89
CA LEU A 97 -18.99 5.80 -6.82
C LEU A 97 -18.55 6.60 -5.61
N THR A 98 -19.50 7.35 -5.06
CA THR A 98 -19.38 8.05 -3.80
C THR A 98 -20.15 7.25 -2.74
N GLY A 99 -19.47 6.76 -1.71
CA GLY A 99 -20.08 5.91 -0.67
C GLY A 99 -19.16 4.79 -0.22
N SER A 100 -19.69 3.89 0.61
CA SER A 100 -18.96 2.71 1.06
C SER A 100 -18.81 1.72 -0.09
N LEU A 101 -17.57 1.32 -0.37
CA LEU A 101 -17.21 0.31 -1.35
C LEU A 101 -16.73 -0.99 -0.67
N LEU A 102 -16.96 -1.13 0.63
CA LEU A 102 -16.43 -2.21 1.44
C LEU A 102 -16.81 -3.59 0.89
N ALA A 103 -18.10 -3.84 0.66
CA ALA A 103 -18.56 -5.14 0.14
C ALA A 103 -17.94 -5.44 -1.24
N LEU A 104 -17.80 -4.43 -2.10
CA LEU A 104 -17.21 -4.61 -3.43
C LEU A 104 -15.72 -4.96 -3.35
N ILE A 105 -14.97 -4.28 -2.48
CA ILE A 105 -13.56 -4.60 -2.22
C ILE A 105 -13.44 -6.00 -1.62
N GLU A 106 -14.25 -6.33 -0.62
CA GLU A 106 -14.27 -7.64 0.01
C GLU A 106 -14.62 -8.75 -0.97
N MET A 107 -15.57 -8.53 -1.89
CA MET A 107 -15.89 -9.49 -2.95
C MET A 107 -14.66 -9.83 -3.78
N VAL A 108 -13.92 -8.82 -4.24
CA VAL A 108 -12.71 -9.04 -5.05
C VAL A 108 -11.65 -9.80 -4.24
N VAL A 109 -11.42 -9.39 -3.00
CA VAL A 109 -10.45 -10.04 -2.08
C VAL A 109 -10.83 -11.48 -1.78
N TYR A 110 -12.12 -11.73 -1.54
CA TYR A 110 -12.69 -13.05 -1.31
C TYR A 110 -12.44 -13.97 -2.52
N CYS A 111 -12.64 -13.47 -3.74
CA CYS A 111 -12.35 -14.20 -4.97
C CYS A 111 -10.85 -14.40 -5.25
N CYS A 112 -9.96 -13.60 -4.68
CA CYS A 112 -8.50 -13.71 -4.89
C CYS A 112 -7.84 -14.81 -4.05
N PHE A 113 -8.40 -15.17 -2.90
CA PHE A 113 -7.79 -16.13 -1.97
C PHE A 113 -7.55 -17.49 -2.64
N CYS A 114 -6.29 -17.91 -2.73
CA CYS A 114 -5.86 -19.15 -3.41
C CYS A 114 -6.33 -19.28 -4.87
N ASN A 115 -6.58 -18.16 -5.54
CA ASN A 115 -6.97 -18.10 -6.93
C ASN A 115 -6.01 -17.18 -7.69
N GLU A 116 -4.97 -17.78 -8.25
CA GLU A 116 -3.94 -17.10 -9.03
C GLU A 116 -4.55 -16.43 -10.27
N HIS A 117 -5.41 -17.14 -11.01
CA HIS A 117 -5.93 -16.60 -12.27
C HIS A 117 -6.74 -15.32 -12.06
N PHE A 118 -7.64 -15.34 -11.08
CA PHE A 118 -8.45 -14.18 -10.73
C PHE A 118 -7.60 -13.05 -10.14
N SER A 119 -6.70 -13.38 -9.21
CA SER A 119 -5.80 -12.40 -8.58
C SER A 119 -5.01 -11.60 -9.62
N PHE A 120 -4.34 -12.28 -10.55
CA PHE A 120 -3.50 -11.64 -11.54
C PHE A 120 -4.30 -10.88 -12.61
N THR A 121 -5.51 -11.36 -12.93
CA THR A 121 -6.45 -10.61 -13.80
C THR A 121 -6.84 -9.27 -13.16
N MET A 122 -7.19 -9.27 -11.87
CA MET A 122 -7.53 -8.03 -11.15
C MET A 122 -6.33 -7.11 -10.98
N LEU A 123 -5.14 -7.65 -10.68
CA LEU A 123 -3.92 -6.86 -10.59
C LEU A 123 -3.58 -6.20 -11.94
N HIS A 124 -3.84 -6.86 -13.07
CA HIS A 124 -3.67 -6.24 -14.39
C HIS A 124 -4.61 -5.04 -14.58
N PHE A 125 -5.89 -5.17 -14.23
CA PHE A 125 -6.84 -4.06 -14.30
C PHE A 125 -6.47 -2.90 -13.36
N ILE A 126 -6.02 -3.21 -12.15
CA ILE A 126 -5.53 -2.22 -11.19
C ILE A 126 -4.34 -1.45 -11.75
N LYS A 127 -3.33 -2.15 -12.30
CA LYS A 127 -2.17 -1.51 -12.91
C LYS A 127 -2.56 -0.53 -14.03
N ASN A 128 -3.46 -0.95 -14.91
CA ASN A 128 -3.98 -0.09 -15.97
C ASN A 128 -4.66 1.18 -15.40
N GLN A 129 -5.44 1.06 -14.31
CA GLN A 129 -6.03 2.24 -13.65
C GLN A 129 -4.95 3.15 -13.03
N LEU A 130 -3.97 2.57 -12.34
CA LEU A 130 -2.85 3.31 -11.74
C LEU A 130 -2.02 4.06 -12.77
N GLU A 131 -1.97 3.61 -14.02
CA GLU A 131 -1.27 4.28 -15.12
C GLU A 131 -2.13 5.35 -15.79
N THR A 132 -3.42 5.08 -16.01
CA THR A 132 -4.25 5.90 -16.91
C THR A 132 -5.20 6.88 -16.21
N ALA A 133 -5.64 6.59 -14.98
CA ALA A 133 -6.61 7.43 -14.29
C ALA A 133 -5.95 8.68 -13.64
N PRO A 134 -6.71 9.76 -13.38
CA PRO A 134 -6.22 10.92 -12.64
C PRO A 134 -5.80 10.54 -11.20
N PRO A 135 -4.67 11.04 -10.66
CA PRO A 135 -4.17 10.63 -9.35
C PRO A 135 -5.14 10.83 -8.18
N HIS A 136 -5.98 11.86 -8.23
CA HIS A 136 -6.96 12.15 -7.17
C HIS A 136 -8.15 11.18 -7.15
N GLU A 137 -8.30 10.34 -8.19
CA GLU A 137 -9.35 9.32 -8.27
C GLU A 137 -8.83 7.92 -7.89
N LEU A 138 -7.55 7.77 -7.53
CA LEU A 138 -6.91 6.47 -7.30
C LEU A 138 -7.06 5.91 -5.88
N LYS A 139 -7.65 6.65 -4.94
CA LYS A 139 -7.71 6.26 -3.52
C LYS A 139 -8.27 4.84 -3.32
N ASN A 140 -9.43 4.55 -3.92
CA ASN A 140 -10.08 3.25 -3.78
C ASN A 140 -9.35 2.14 -4.56
N THR A 141 -8.68 2.49 -5.66
CA THR A 141 -7.81 1.57 -6.41
C THR A 141 -6.60 1.14 -5.57
N PHE A 142 -5.92 2.07 -4.90
CA PHE A 142 -4.85 1.73 -3.96
C PHE A 142 -5.35 0.96 -2.74
N GLN A 143 -6.56 1.26 -2.24
CA GLN A 143 -7.18 0.47 -1.19
C GLN A 143 -7.41 -0.98 -1.63
N LEU A 144 -8.01 -1.21 -2.80
CA LEU A 144 -8.19 -2.56 -3.32
C LEU A 144 -6.85 -3.27 -3.53
N LEU A 145 -5.86 -2.58 -4.11
CA LEU A 145 -4.52 -3.14 -4.30
C LEU A 145 -3.89 -3.57 -2.96
N HIS A 146 -4.01 -2.73 -1.93
CA HIS A 146 -3.56 -3.07 -0.59
C HIS A 146 -4.23 -4.36 -0.11
N GLU A 147 -5.56 -4.41 -0.13
CA GLU A 147 -6.32 -5.56 0.38
C GLU A 147 -5.96 -6.86 -0.36
N ILE A 148 -5.70 -6.81 -1.67
CA ILE A 148 -5.25 -7.98 -2.44
C ILE A 148 -3.84 -8.42 -2.03
N LEU A 149 -2.91 -7.48 -1.82
CA LEU A 149 -1.52 -7.80 -1.48
C LEU A 149 -1.32 -8.27 -0.04
N VAL A 150 -2.27 -7.99 0.86
CA VAL A 150 -2.24 -8.48 2.25
C VAL A 150 -3.03 -9.76 2.47
N ILE A 151 -3.54 -10.39 1.40
CA ILE A 151 -4.11 -11.74 1.48
C ILE A 151 -3.00 -12.71 1.86
N GLU A 152 -3.17 -13.37 2.99
CA GLU A 152 -2.27 -14.43 3.47
C GLU A 152 -2.71 -15.76 2.85
N ASP A 153 -2.03 -16.15 1.77
CA ASP A 153 -2.19 -17.42 1.09
C ASP A 153 -0.85 -17.81 0.41
N PRO A 154 -0.75 -18.99 -0.22
CA PRO A 154 0.51 -19.44 -0.81
C PRO A 154 1.04 -18.60 -1.99
N ILE A 155 0.27 -17.62 -2.51
CA ILE A 155 0.67 -16.78 -3.65
C ILE A 155 0.86 -15.30 -3.26
N GLN A 156 0.93 -14.98 -1.96
CA GLN A 156 1.05 -13.60 -1.49
C GLN A 156 2.28 -12.88 -2.05
N VAL A 157 3.44 -13.54 -2.03
CA VAL A 157 4.70 -12.95 -2.48
C VAL A 157 4.70 -12.78 -4.00
N GLU A 158 4.10 -13.70 -4.73
CA GLU A 158 3.93 -13.68 -6.18
C GLU A 158 3.07 -12.48 -6.60
N ARG A 159 1.99 -12.17 -5.87
CA ARG A 159 1.21 -10.95 -6.09
C ARG A 159 2.04 -9.69 -5.87
N VAL A 160 2.87 -9.64 -4.82
CA VAL A 160 3.78 -8.50 -4.57
C VAL A 160 4.78 -8.34 -5.72
N LYS A 161 5.47 -9.41 -6.11
CA LYS A 161 6.41 -9.41 -7.25
C LYS A 161 5.73 -8.92 -8.53
N PHE A 162 4.55 -9.43 -8.84
CA PHE A 162 3.81 -9.02 -10.03
C PHE A 162 3.54 -7.52 -10.08
N VAL A 163 3.12 -6.94 -8.95
CA VAL A 163 2.78 -5.52 -8.87
C VAL A 163 4.01 -4.63 -9.03
N PHE A 164 5.15 -5.01 -8.45
CA PHE A 164 6.34 -4.13 -8.42
C PHE A 164 7.35 -4.38 -9.53
N GLU A 165 7.63 -5.64 -9.90
CA GLU A 165 8.77 -6.03 -10.76
C GLU A 165 8.45 -6.23 -12.24
N THR A 166 7.18 -6.40 -12.61
CA THR A 166 6.82 -6.58 -14.03
C THR A 166 7.26 -5.37 -14.87
N GLU A 167 7.47 -5.55 -16.17
CA GLU A 167 7.96 -4.49 -17.09
C GLU A 167 7.13 -3.19 -16.99
N ASN A 168 5.82 -3.32 -16.76
CA ASN A 168 4.89 -2.22 -16.53
C ASN A 168 4.41 -2.16 -15.05
N GLY A 169 5.26 -2.54 -14.10
CA GLY A 169 4.99 -2.56 -12.67
C GLY A 169 5.01 -1.18 -12.02
N LEU A 170 4.71 -1.12 -10.72
CA LEU A 170 4.67 0.14 -9.96
C LEU A 170 6.03 0.87 -9.96
N LEU A 171 7.15 0.14 -9.94
CA LEU A 171 8.48 0.77 -10.00
C LEU A 171 8.72 1.46 -11.34
N ALA A 172 8.33 0.83 -12.45
CA ALA A 172 8.39 1.43 -13.78
C ALA A 172 7.47 2.65 -13.89
N LEU A 173 6.24 2.56 -13.36
CA LEU A 173 5.30 3.68 -13.29
C LEU A 173 5.87 4.86 -12.48
N MET A 174 6.53 4.58 -11.35
CA MET A 174 7.19 5.59 -10.54
C MET A 174 8.31 6.29 -11.32
N HIS A 175 9.17 5.52 -12.00
CA HIS A 175 10.22 6.09 -12.86
C HIS A 175 9.66 6.98 -13.96
N HIS A 176 8.58 6.56 -14.62
CA HIS A 176 7.97 7.33 -15.69
C HIS A 176 7.28 8.61 -15.18
N SER A 177 6.57 8.52 -14.04
CA SER A 177 5.75 9.62 -13.52
C SER A 177 6.52 10.66 -12.70
N ASN A 178 7.73 10.38 -12.23
CA ASN A 178 8.46 11.23 -11.27
C ASN A 178 8.67 12.70 -11.71
N HIS A 179 8.68 12.99 -13.02
CA HIS A 179 8.84 14.33 -13.59
C HIS A 179 7.55 14.90 -14.18
N VAL A 180 6.72 14.05 -14.81
CA VAL A 180 5.50 14.47 -15.53
C VAL A 180 4.25 14.49 -14.65
N ASP A 181 4.24 13.66 -13.60
CA ASP A 181 3.12 13.49 -12.67
C ASP A 181 3.67 13.09 -11.29
N SER A 182 4.44 14.01 -10.69
CA SER A 182 5.14 13.77 -9.43
C SER A 182 4.21 13.46 -8.25
N SER A 183 2.94 13.86 -8.29
CA SER A 183 1.94 13.45 -7.29
C SER A 183 1.60 11.96 -7.43
N ARG A 184 1.47 11.42 -8.65
CA ARG A 184 1.32 9.97 -8.90
C ARG A 184 2.53 9.18 -8.40
N CYS A 185 3.74 9.64 -8.72
CA CYS A 185 4.96 9.01 -8.23
C CYS A 185 4.96 8.94 -6.69
N TYR A 186 4.62 10.04 -6.01
CA TYR A 186 4.51 10.05 -4.56
C TYR A 186 3.43 9.11 -4.02
N GLN A 187 2.25 9.03 -4.64
CA GLN A 187 1.21 8.09 -4.19
C GLN A 187 1.70 6.64 -4.26
N CYS A 188 2.47 6.27 -5.30
CA CYS A 188 3.08 4.95 -5.40
C CYS A 188 4.15 4.72 -4.30
N VAL A 189 4.99 5.72 -3.99
CA VAL A 189 5.95 5.65 -2.87
C VAL A 189 5.21 5.46 -1.54
N LYS A 190 4.17 6.27 -1.29
CA LYS A 190 3.34 6.18 -0.09
C LYS A 190 2.70 4.79 0.02
N PHE A 191 2.21 4.24 -1.09
CA PHE A 191 1.64 2.89 -1.14
C PHE A 191 2.67 1.82 -0.77
N LEU A 192 3.87 1.86 -1.37
CA LEU A 192 4.97 0.94 -1.05
C LEU A 192 5.27 0.93 0.44
N VAL A 193 5.46 2.11 1.04
CA VAL A 193 5.75 2.27 2.47
C VAL A 193 4.60 1.75 3.33
N THR A 194 3.36 2.09 2.97
CA THR A 194 2.16 1.64 3.70
C THR A 194 2.03 0.12 3.67
N LEU A 195 2.29 -0.50 2.51
CA LEU A 195 2.24 -1.95 2.36
C LEU A 195 3.31 -2.62 3.23
N ALA A 196 4.54 -2.11 3.23
CA ALA A 196 5.63 -2.64 4.06
C ALA A 196 5.33 -2.56 5.57
N GLN A 197 4.57 -1.56 6.02
CA GLN A 197 4.17 -1.43 7.42
C GLN A 197 3.09 -2.45 7.84
N LYS A 198 2.26 -2.88 6.90
CA LYS A 198 1.06 -3.70 7.17
C LYS A 198 1.17 -5.15 6.73
N CYS A 199 2.15 -5.47 5.88
CA CYS A 199 2.34 -6.80 5.31
C CYS A 199 3.77 -7.27 5.56
N PRO A 200 4.00 -8.21 6.50
CA PRO A 200 5.33 -8.75 6.80
C PRO A 200 6.03 -9.33 5.56
N ALA A 201 5.31 -10.09 4.72
CA ALA A 201 5.85 -10.66 3.50
C ALA A 201 6.32 -9.58 2.51
N ALA A 202 5.56 -8.49 2.35
CA ALA A 202 5.98 -7.37 1.51
C ALA A 202 7.17 -6.62 2.13
N LYS A 203 7.20 -6.45 3.47
CA LYS A 203 8.33 -5.84 4.17
C LYS A 203 9.63 -6.60 3.89
N GLU A 204 9.60 -7.91 4.06
CA GLU A 204 10.74 -8.80 3.80
C GLU A 204 11.20 -8.68 2.35
N TYR A 205 10.25 -8.80 1.41
CA TYR A 205 10.52 -8.61 -0.02
C TYR A 205 11.20 -7.27 -0.35
N PHE A 206 10.72 -6.15 0.21
CA PHE A 206 11.32 -4.83 -0.05
C PHE A 206 12.71 -4.69 0.58
N LYS A 207 12.98 -5.34 1.72
CA LYS A 207 14.32 -5.35 2.32
C LYS A 207 15.31 -6.06 1.41
N GLU A 208 14.97 -7.26 0.95
CA GLU A 208 15.81 -8.05 0.05
C GLU A 208 16.10 -7.27 -1.25
N ASN A 209 15.06 -6.65 -1.82
CA ASN A 209 15.08 -5.96 -3.12
C ASN A 209 15.26 -4.43 -3.02
N SER A 210 15.90 -3.96 -1.95
CA SER A 210 16.16 -2.53 -1.69
C SER A 210 16.78 -1.76 -2.86
N HIS A 211 17.66 -2.40 -3.63
CA HIS A 211 18.30 -1.81 -4.80
C HIS A 211 17.32 -1.43 -5.92
N HIS A 212 16.14 -2.05 -6.01
CA HIS A 212 15.13 -1.72 -7.00
C HIS A 212 14.35 -0.43 -6.70
N TRP A 213 14.28 -0.01 -5.43
CA TRP A 213 13.41 1.10 -5.01
C TRP A 213 14.09 2.16 -4.14
N SER A 214 15.36 1.97 -3.73
CA SER A 214 16.10 2.95 -2.92
C SER A 214 16.18 4.34 -3.57
N TRP A 215 16.19 4.39 -4.90
CA TRP A 215 16.12 5.63 -5.68
C TRP A 215 14.86 6.45 -5.34
N ALA A 216 13.74 5.80 -4.98
CA ALA A 216 12.49 6.46 -4.66
C ALA A 216 12.59 7.24 -3.33
N VAL A 217 13.39 6.74 -2.39
CA VAL A 217 13.72 7.44 -1.13
C VAL A 217 14.57 8.67 -1.43
N GLN A 218 15.61 8.52 -2.26
CA GLN A 218 16.45 9.63 -2.70
C GLN A 218 15.64 10.70 -3.45
N TRP A 219 14.73 10.27 -4.32
CA TRP A 219 13.81 11.16 -5.04
C TRP A 219 12.91 11.93 -4.07
N LEU A 220 12.30 11.26 -3.09
CA LEU A 220 11.42 11.90 -2.11
C LEU A 220 12.21 12.86 -1.22
N GLN A 221 13.41 12.49 -0.77
CA GLN A 221 14.31 13.35 -0.01
C GLN A 221 14.64 14.62 -0.80
N LYS A 222 15.01 14.49 -2.08
CA LYS A 222 15.25 15.63 -2.97
C LYS A 222 14.01 16.52 -3.06
N LYS A 223 12.84 15.95 -3.35
CA LYS A 223 11.56 16.69 -3.46
C LYS A 223 11.20 17.44 -2.18
N MET A 224 11.44 16.85 -1.02
CA MET A 224 11.24 17.48 0.29
C MET A 224 12.22 18.64 0.53
N SER A 225 13.46 18.54 0.04
CA SER A 225 14.50 19.56 0.19
C SER A 225 14.50 20.69 -0.84
N GLU A 226 13.84 20.51 -2.00
CA GLU A 226 13.78 21.52 -3.07
C GLU A 226 13.17 22.83 -2.54
N HIS A 227 13.95 23.92 -2.48
CA HIS A 227 13.48 25.22 -1.99
C HIS A 227 12.71 25.95 -3.11
N TYR A 228 11.41 25.69 -3.21
CA TYR A 228 10.48 26.63 -3.82
C TYR A 228 9.79 27.37 -2.69
N TRP A 229 9.79 28.70 -2.73
CA TRP A 229 9.19 29.65 -1.77
C TRP A 229 7.66 29.52 -1.56
N THR A 230 7.08 28.36 -1.85
CA THR A 230 5.68 28.05 -1.54
C THR A 230 5.58 27.56 -0.10
N PRO A 231 4.76 28.21 0.76
CA PRO A 231 4.46 27.74 2.12
C PRO A 231 4.05 26.26 2.11
N GLN A 232 4.22 25.57 3.25
CA GLN A 232 3.68 24.22 3.42
C GLN A 232 2.22 24.18 2.96
N SER A 233 1.92 23.32 1.99
CA SER A 233 0.59 23.23 1.41
C SER A 233 -0.34 22.45 2.33
N ASN A 234 -1.51 23.02 2.65
CA ASN A 234 -2.57 22.29 3.35
C ASN A 234 -3.31 21.27 2.45
N VAL A 235 -2.94 21.19 1.17
CA VAL A 235 -3.55 20.30 0.18
C VAL A 235 -2.78 18.98 0.12
N SER A 236 -3.48 17.86 0.29
CA SER A 236 -2.88 16.52 0.21
C SER A 236 -2.52 16.12 -1.21
N ASN A 237 -1.44 15.35 -1.38
CA ASN A 237 -1.10 14.70 -2.64
C ASN A 237 -2.16 13.69 -3.13
N GLU A 238 -3.07 13.24 -2.26
CA GLU A 238 -4.16 12.32 -2.61
C GLU A 238 -5.39 13.03 -3.17
N THR A 239 -5.60 14.30 -2.79
CA THR A 239 -6.81 15.06 -3.18
C THR A 239 -6.51 16.20 -4.14
N SER A 240 -5.24 16.55 -4.33
CA SER A 240 -4.82 17.54 -5.30
C SER A 240 -5.14 17.08 -6.72
N THR A 241 -5.79 17.95 -7.49
CA THR A 241 -5.98 17.77 -8.94
C THR A 241 -4.70 18.11 -9.73
N GLY A 242 -3.71 18.71 -9.07
CA GLY A 242 -2.41 19.01 -9.64
C GLY A 242 -1.53 17.76 -9.80
N LYS A 243 -0.68 17.79 -10.83
CA LYS A 243 0.34 16.76 -11.12
C LYS A 243 1.66 17.00 -10.35
N THR A 244 1.65 17.97 -9.44
CA THR A 244 2.82 18.41 -8.68
C THR A 244 2.78 17.89 -7.26
N PHE A 245 3.90 17.34 -6.83
CA PHE A 245 4.12 16.92 -5.46
C PHE A 245 3.97 18.10 -4.48
N GLN A 246 3.27 17.82 -3.39
CA GLN A 246 3.00 18.74 -2.28
C GLN A 246 3.81 18.32 -1.05
N ARG A 247 4.53 19.26 -0.43
CA ARG A 247 5.27 18.99 0.81
C ARG A 247 4.31 19.00 1.98
N THR A 248 3.95 17.81 2.46
CA THR A 248 3.02 17.62 3.58
C THR A 248 3.71 16.87 4.73
N ILE A 249 3.15 16.96 5.93
CA ILE A 249 3.61 16.17 7.10
C ILE A 249 3.59 14.67 6.78
N SER A 250 2.52 14.20 6.13
CA SER A 250 2.44 12.80 5.69
C SER A 250 3.55 12.38 4.71
N ALA A 251 4.09 13.29 3.91
CA ALA A 251 5.22 13.01 3.03
C ALA A 251 6.55 12.92 3.80
N GLN A 252 6.68 13.72 4.87
CA GLN A 252 7.79 13.61 5.81
C GLN A 252 7.76 12.26 6.55
N ASP A 253 6.60 11.84 7.05
CA ASP A 253 6.44 10.54 7.69
C ASP A 253 6.76 9.41 6.71
N THR A 254 6.24 9.49 5.49
CA THR A 254 6.53 8.52 4.41
C THR A 254 8.04 8.39 4.16
N LEU A 255 8.75 9.52 4.08
CA LEU A 255 10.21 9.53 3.90
C LEU A 255 10.94 8.90 5.09
N ALA A 256 10.52 9.21 6.32
CA ALA A 256 11.13 8.66 7.53
C ALA A 256 10.99 7.13 7.57
N TYR A 257 9.79 6.61 7.32
CA TYR A 257 9.55 5.17 7.27
C TYR A 257 10.29 4.48 6.12
N ALA A 258 10.33 5.08 4.94
CA ALA A 258 11.07 4.53 3.80
C ALA A 258 12.57 4.45 4.08
N THR A 259 13.13 5.47 4.73
CA THR A 259 14.53 5.50 5.14
C THR A 259 14.83 4.42 6.19
N ALA A 260 13.96 4.28 7.20
CA ALA A 260 14.09 3.23 8.20
C ALA A 260 14.07 1.83 7.57
N LEU A 261 13.16 1.61 6.61
CA LEU A 261 13.04 0.32 5.90
C LEU A 261 14.31 -0.04 5.12
N LEU A 262 15.00 0.94 4.49
CA LEU A 262 16.29 0.69 3.83
C LEU A 262 17.40 0.34 4.83
N ASN A 263 17.46 1.05 5.95
CA ASN A 263 18.53 0.89 6.95
C ASN A 263 18.43 -0.43 7.73
N GLU A 264 17.24 -1.04 7.83
CA GLU A 264 17.08 -2.35 8.47
C GLU A 264 17.90 -3.47 7.81
N LYS A 265 18.30 -3.33 6.54
CA LYS A 265 19.17 -4.30 5.85
C LYS A 265 20.62 -4.23 6.34
N GLU A 266 21.10 -3.05 6.69
CA GLU A 266 22.50 -2.81 7.07
C GLU A 266 22.82 -3.40 8.46
N GLN A 267 21.85 -3.45 9.37
CA GLN A 267 22.02 -4.04 10.70
C GLN A 267 22.04 -5.58 10.71
N SER A 268 21.34 -6.24 9.78
CA SER A 268 21.34 -7.70 9.68
C SER A 268 22.63 -8.31 9.12
N GLY A 269 23.56 -7.49 8.61
CA GLY A 269 24.86 -7.92 8.08
C GLY A 269 26.07 -7.63 8.97
N SER A 270 25.88 -7.00 10.13
CA SER A 270 26.96 -6.55 11.02
C SER A 270 26.89 -7.24 12.38
N SER A 271 27.05 -8.57 12.37
CA SER A 271 27.24 -9.38 13.58
C SER A 271 28.18 -10.55 13.28
N ASN A 272 29.37 -10.24 12.77
CA ASN A 272 30.52 -11.13 12.82
C ASN A 272 31.79 -10.29 12.84
N GLY A 273 32.39 -10.13 14.03
CA GLY A 273 33.74 -9.60 14.16
C GLY A 273 33.96 -8.70 15.37
N SER A 274 34.15 -9.31 16.55
CA SER A 274 35.18 -8.89 17.52
C SER A 274 35.22 -9.83 18.72
N GLU A 275 35.58 -11.09 18.48
CA GLU A 275 36.35 -11.83 19.49
C GLU A 275 37.82 -11.41 19.35
N SER A 276 38.24 -10.42 20.12
CA SER A 276 39.65 -10.20 20.40
C SER A 276 39.80 -9.68 21.83
N SER A 277 39.75 -10.61 22.77
CA SER A 277 40.31 -10.38 24.11
C SER A 277 41.83 -10.60 24.03
N PRO A 278 42.68 -9.64 24.41
CA PRO A 278 44.06 -9.97 24.71
C PRO A 278 44.14 -10.42 26.17
N ALA A 279 44.34 -11.71 26.37
CA ALA A 279 44.94 -12.22 27.58
C ALA A 279 46.42 -11.82 27.59
N ASN A 280 46.89 -11.19 28.67
CA ASN A 280 48.27 -11.38 29.10
C ASN A 280 48.36 -11.32 30.62
N GLU A 281 48.95 -12.36 31.19
CA GLU A 281 49.12 -12.60 32.61
C GLU A 281 50.30 -11.81 33.21
N ASN A 282 50.12 -11.47 34.49
CA ASN A 282 51.08 -11.42 35.59
C ASN A 282 52.32 -10.52 35.56
N GLY A 283 52.38 -9.67 36.60
CA GLY A 283 53.61 -9.06 37.12
C GLY A 283 53.31 -8.16 38.30
N GLU A 284 53.28 -8.72 39.51
CA GLU A 284 53.22 -8.01 40.79
C GLU A 284 54.25 -6.86 40.89
N ARG A 285 53.86 -5.72 41.48
CA ARG A 285 54.49 -5.13 42.69
C ARG A 285 54.00 -3.70 43.01
N HIS A 286 53.78 -3.52 44.31
CA HIS A 286 53.97 -2.34 45.14
C HIS A 286 52.84 -1.29 45.32
N LEU A 287 52.46 -1.18 46.61
CA LEU A 287 51.71 -0.11 47.24
C LEU A 287 52.48 1.22 47.18
N GLN A 288 51.78 2.34 46.95
CA GLN A 288 51.89 3.54 47.80
C GLN A 288 50.80 4.61 47.54
N GLN A 289 50.08 4.93 48.63
CA GLN A 289 49.56 6.23 49.11
C GLN A 289 49.40 7.46 48.19
N GLY A 290 48.27 8.16 48.42
CA GLY A 290 48.08 9.61 48.24
C GLY A 290 46.75 9.96 47.56
N SER A 291 45.61 10.10 48.24
CA SER A 291 45.06 11.27 48.96
C SER A 291 44.81 12.53 48.10
N GLU A 292 43.57 13.04 48.25
CA GLU A 292 43.06 14.41 48.02
C GLU A 292 42.32 14.74 46.71
N SER A 293 40.99 14.89 46.84
CA SER A 293 40.20 15.92 46.15
C SER A 293 40.45 17.29 46.83
N PRO A 294 40.19 18.43 46.17
CA PRO A 294 38.93 19.11 46.45
C PRO A 294 38.27 19.88 45.28
N MET A 295 37.01 20.23 45.56
CA MET A 295 36.05 21.06 44.83
C MET A 295 36.57 22.38 44.25
N MET A 296 35.89 22.89 43.22
CA MET A 296 35.54 24.31 43.15
C MET A 296 34.05 24.51 42.85
N ILE A 297 33.43 25.21 43.80
CA ILE A 297 32.09 25.81 43.81
C ILE A 297 32.07 27.03 42.89
N GLY A 298 30.94 27.30 42.26
CA GLY A 298 30.68 28.55 41.55
C GLY A 298 29.24 28.69 41.08
N GLU A 299 28.29 28.73 42.03
CA GLU A 299 26.98 29.34 41.80
C GLU A 299 27.12 30.87 41.83
N LEU A 300 26.49 31.58 40.90
CA LEU A 300 26.04 32.95 41.13
C LEU A 300 24.61 33.15 40.60
N ARG A 301 23.76 33.49 41.58
CA ARG A 301 22.39 34.01 41.57
C ARG A 301 22.26 35.26 40.68
N SER A 302 21.24 35.33 39.82
CA SER A 302 19.94 36.03 39.99
C SER A 302 20.04 37.54 40.22
N ASP A 303 19.45 38.33 39.33
CA ASP A 303 18.74 39.56 39.68
C ASP A 303 17.54 39.72 38.73
N LEU A 304 16.38 39.88 39.37
CA LEU A 304 15.08 40.29 38.83
C LEU A 304 14.97 41.83 38.95
N ASP A 305 13.85 42.35 38.43
CA ASP A 305 13.31 43.71 38.55
C ASP A 305 13.74 44.65 37.38
N ASP A 306 12.88 45.41 36.71
CA ASP A 306 11.48 45.76 36.97
C ASP A 306 10.88 46.52 35.76
N VAL A 307 9.54 46.42 35.63
CA VAL A 307 8.56 47.48 35.30
C VAL A 307 8.40 48.03 33.86
N ASP A 308 7.18 47.78 33.38
CA ASP A 308 6.37 48.30 32.26
C ASP A 308 6.13 49.85 32.31
N PRO A 309 5.57 50.52 31.26
CA PRO A 309 4.28 50.21 30.62
C PRO A 309 4.22 50.28 29.08
#